data_AF-A0A699Q8E4-F1
#
_entry.id   AF-A0A699Q8E4-F1
#
_cell.length_a   1.000
_cell.length_b   1.000
_cell.length_c   1.000
_cell.angle_alpha   90.00
_cell.angle_beta   90.00
_cell.angle_gamma   90.00
#
_symmetry.space_group_name_H-M   'P 1'
#
loop_
_entity.id
_entity.type
_entity.pdbx_description
1 polymer ?
#
loop_
_entity_poly.entity_id
_entity_poly.type
_entity_poly.pdbx_seq_one_letter_code
_entity_poly.pdbx_strand_id
1 'polypeptide(L)'
;GEYSQWSERFINYLEEQTDGEEIINSIKNGDQPLPRVTQVSIARTSSTEQPTLKDKSMWSDQEKKIQKINHLAISLLIQGLPNDIYSLIDNNKTAKDLWDALARHMLGFECGEQDRKAVVLYEYETFKATEGELLLDTYI
;
A
#
# COMPACT_ATOMS: atom_id res chain seq x y z
N GLY A 1 14.40 4.67 -1.71
CA GLY A 1 15.39 4.33 -0.67
C GLY A 1 14.99 3.06 0.02
N GLU A 2 14.84 3.07 1.34
CA GLU A 2 14.61 1.84 2.15
C GLU A 2 13.36 1.08 1.71
N TYR A 3 12.30 1.79 1.32
CA TYR A 3 11.07 1.19 0.80
C TYR A 3 11.29 0.42 -0.51
N SER A 4 12.01 0.99 -1.47
CA SER A 4 12.27 0.33 -2.76
C SER A 4 13.04 -0.98 -2.57
N GLN A 5 14.06 -0.97 -1.71
CA GLN A 5 14.86 -2.16 -1.41
C GLN A 5 14.06 -3.23 -0.65
N TRP A 6 13.26 -2.82 0.34
CA TRP A 6 12.37 -3.74 1.04
C TRP A 6 11.33 -4.34 0.09
N SER A 7 10.72 -3.52 -0.78
CA SER A 7 9.71 -3.97 -1.73
C SER A 7 10.26 -5.02 -2.71
N GLU A 8 11.49 -4.83 -3.20
CA GLU A 8 12.14 -5.77 -4.11
C GLU A 8 12.45 -7.11 -3.41
N ARG A 9 13.00 -7.06 -2.19
CA ARG A 9 13.23 -8.27 -1.39
C ARG A 9 11.93 -9.00 -1.07
N PHE A 10 10.88 -8.26 -0.75
CA PHE A 10 9.57 -8.84 -0.45
C PHE A 10 8.96 -9.51 -1.68
N ILE A 11 9.02 -8.88 -2.87
CA ILE A 11 8.55 -9.50 -4.11
C ILE A 11 9.36 -10.77 -4.43
N ASN A 12 10.69 -10.74 -4.32
CA ASN A 12 11.52 -11.92 -4.55
C ASN A 12 11.18 -13.06 -3.57
N TYR A 13 10.93 -12.73 -2.30
CA TYR A 13 10.47 -13.71 -1.31
C TYR A 13 9.12 -14.34 -1.69
N LEU A 14 8.19 -13.55 -2.25
CA LEU A 14 6.89 -14.04 -2.73
C LEU A 14 7.02 -14.94 -3.96
N GLU A 15 7.96 -14.65 -4.87
CA GLU A 15 8.22 -15.48 -6.06
C GLU A 15 8.63 -16.91 -5.67
N GLU A 16 9.28 -17.09 -4.52
CA GLU A 16 9.68 -18.39 -3.98
C GLU A 16 8.54 -19.12 -3.22
N GLN A 17 7.41 -18.47 -2.96
CA GLN A 17 6.28 -19.09 -2.26
C GLN A 17 5.46 -20.01 -3.16
N THR A 18 4.74 -20.94 -2.52
CA THR A 18 3.65 -21.65 -3.19
C THR A 18 2.55 -20.64 -3.55
N ASP A 19 2.08 -20.69 -4.79
CA ASP A 19 1.16 -19.70 -5.38
C ASP A 19 1.74 -18.27 -5.50
N GLY A 20 3.07 -18.11 -5.50
CA GLY A 20 3.76 -16.83 -5.52
C GLY A 20 3.30 -15.86 -6.62
N GLU A 21 3.13 -16.36 -7.85
CA GLU A 21 2.62 -15.55 -8.98
C GLU A 21 1.21 -15.00 -8.70
N GLU A 22 0.33 -15.83 -8.12
CA GLU A 22 -1.05 -15.45 -7.82
C GLU A 22 -1.11 -14.43 -6.67
N ILE A 23 -0.24 -14.59 -5.67
CA ILE A 23 -0.08 -13.66 -4.55
C ILE A 23 0.40 -12.30 -5.05
N ILE A 24 1.45 -12.28 -5.89
CA ILE A 24 1.98 -11.05 -6.49
C ILE A 24 0.91 -10.36 -7.34
N ASN A 25 0.13 -11.14 -8.10
CA ASN A 25 -0.98 -10.61 -8.88
C ASN A 25 -2.08 -9.99 -8.01
N SER A 26 -2.46 -10.64 -6.90
CA SER A 26 -3.45 -10.09 -5.94
C SER A 26 -2.96 -8.78 -5.31
N ILE A 27 -1.67 -8.68 -5.00
CA ILE A 27 -1.07 -7.45 -4.44
C ILE A 27 -1.06 -6.30 -5.47
N LYS A 28 -0.59 -6.56 -6.70
CA LYS A 28 -0.40 -5.49 -7.71
C LYS A 28 -1.71 -5.10 -8.39
N ASN A 29 -2.48 -6.09 -8.80
CA ASN A 29 -3.66 -5.88 -9.65
C ASN A 29 -4.94 -5.85 -8.83
N GLY A 30 -4.93 -6.46 -7.64
CA GLY A 30 -6.10 -6.62 -6.80
C GLY A 30 -6.85 -7.87 -7.20
N ASP A 31 -7.68 -8.36 -6.29
CA ASP A 31 -8.59 -9.44 -6.62
C ASP A 31 -9.56 -8.98 -7.71
N GLN A 32 -9.99 -9.92 -8.55
CA GLN A 32 -11.19 -9.68 -9.35
C GLN A 32 -12.35 -9.28 -8.41
N PRO A 33 -13.26 -8.38 -8.86
CA PRO A 33 -14.35 -7.91 -8.02
C PRO A 33 -15.07 -9.08 -7.36
N LEU A 34 -15.27 -8.98 -6.04
CA LEU A 34 -16.03 -9.97 -5.26
C LEU A 34 -17.33 -10.33 -6.00
N PRO A 35 -17.71 -11.62 -5.98
CA PRO A 35 -18.90 -12.09 -6.68
C PRO A 35 -20.11 -11.30 -6.26
N ARG A 36 -20.69 -10.58 -7.22
CA ARG A 36 -21.96 -9.87 -7.05
C ARG A 36 -23.07 -10.83 -7.45
N VAL A 37 -24.17 -10.82 -6.70
CA VAL A 37 -25.38 -11.48 -7.17
C VAL A 37 -25.84 -10.73 -8.42
N THR A 38 -25.85 -11.40 -9.59
CA THR A 38 -26.52 -10.87 -10.78
C THR A 38 -28.01 -10.89 -10.48
N GLN A 39 -28.57 -9.76 -10.06
CA GLN A 39 -30.02 -9.63 -10.01
C GLN A 39 -30.53 -9.67 -11.45
N VAL A 40 -31.30 -10.71 -11.78
CA VAL A 40 -32.10 -10.73 -13.01
C VAL A 40 -33.25 -9.76 -12.79
N SER A 41 -33.12 -8.56 -13.37
CA SER A 41 -34.16 -7.53 -13.27
C SER A 41 -35.43 -7.98 -14.00
N ILE A 42 -36.43 -8.43 -13.22
CA ILE A 42 -37.83 -8.46 -13.66
C ILE A 42 -38.36 -7.03 -13.50
N ALA A 43 -39.04 -6.53 -14.53
CA ALA A 43 -39.21 -5.10 -14.80
C ALA A 43 -39.71 -4.21 -13.64
N ARG A 44 -39.05 -3.04 -13.55
CA ARG A 44 -39.48 -1.72 -13.04
C ARG A 44 -39.91 -1.64 -11.56
N THR A 45 -38.94 -1.45 -10.67
CA THR A 45 -38.95 -0.37 -9.66
C THR A 45 -37.51 0.10 -9.42
N SER A 46 -37.32 1.41 -9.33
CA SER A 46 -36.02 2.06 -9.12
C SER A 46 -35.57 1.90 -7.67
N SER A 47 -34.75 0.90 -7.39
CA SER A 47 -33.90 0.90 -6.20
C SER A 47 -32.47 0.71 -6.65
N THR A 48 -31.68 1.78 -6.52
CA THR A 48 -30.22 1.75 -6.67
C THR A 48 -29.65 1.06 -5.43
N GLU A 49 -29.98 -0.21 -5.23
CA GLU A 49 -29.40 -1.02 -4.17
C GLU A 49 -28.01 -1.47 -4.61
N GLN A 50 -27.03 -1.14 -3.78
CA GLN A 50 -25.67 -1.64 -3.91
C GLN A 50 -25.72 -3.17 -3.94
N PRO A 51 -25.09 -3.83 -4.92
CA PRO A 51 -25.24 -5.27 -5.11
C PRO A 51 -24.89 -6.03 -3.85
N THR A 52 -25.84 -6.83 -3.36
CA THR A 52 -25.68 -7.66 -2.18
C THR A 52 -24.54 -8.66 -2.39
N LEU A 53 -23.62 -8.73 -1.42
CA LEU A 53 -22.51 -9.68 -1.45
C LEU A 53 -23.06 -11.11 -1.44
N LYS A 54 -22.56 -11.94 -2.36
CA LYS A 54 -22.94 -13.34 -2.48
C LYS A 54 -22.54 -14.10 -1.22
N ASP A 55 -23.46 -14.90 -0.69
CA ASP A 55 -23.19 -15.76 0.47
C ASP A 55 -22.01 -16.71 0.17
N LYS A 56 -21.11 -16.88 1.15
CA LYS A 56 -19.88 -17.66 1.00
C LYS A 56 -20.14 -19.14 0.66
N SER A 57 -21.31 -19.67 1.04
CA SER A 57 -21.75 -21.02 0.68
C SER A 57 -22.04 -21.18 -0.82
N MET A 58 -22.41 -20.10 -1.51
CA MET A 58 -22.72 -20.10 -2.94
C MET A 58 -21.49 -19.87 -3.82
N TRP A 59 -20.31 -19.75 -3.22
CA TRP A 59 -19.11 -19.44 -3.97
C TRP A 59 -18.63 -20.61 -4.82
N SER A 60 -18.22 -20.30 -6.05
CA SER A 60 -17.52 -21.23 -6.92
C SER A 60 -16.13 -21.54 -6.37
N ASP A 61 -15.52 -22.62 -6.85
CA ASP A 61 -14.17 -23.01 -6.41
C ASP A 61 -13.13 -21.96 -6.80
N GLN A 62 -13.32 -21.28 -7.93
CA GLN A 62 -12.48 -20.16 -8.36
C GLN A 62 -12.60 -18.96 -7.41
N GLU A 63 -13.83 -18.59 -6.99
CA GLU A 63 -14.07 -17.48 -6.07
C GLU A 63 -13.43 -17.74 -4.70
N LYS A 64 -13.55 -18.99 -4.22
CA LYS A 64 -12.88 -19.44 -2.99
C LYS A 64 -11.36 -19.39 -3.12
N LYS A 65 -10.80 -19.77 -4.28
CA LYS A 65 -9.35 -19.72 -4.54
C LYS A 65 -8.84 -18.28 -4.49
N ILE A 66 -9.48 -17.36 -5.20
CA ILE A 66 -9.10 -15.93 -5.20
C ILE A 66 -9.10 -15.37 -3.77
N GLN A 67 -10.15 -15.65 -2.99
CA GLN A 67 -10.20 -15.16 -1.62
C GLN A 67 -9.11 -15.77 -0.71
N LYS A 68 -8.73 -17.03 -0.93
CA LYS A 68 -7.63 -17.66 -0.20
C LYS A 68 -6.30 -16.99 -0.51
N ILE A 69 -6.03 -16.72 -1.79
CA ILE A 69 -4.81 -16.01 -2.22
C ILE A 69 -4.75 -14.61 -1.60
N ASN A 70 -5.86 -13.86 -1.61
CA ASN A 70 -5.88 -12.54 -0.98
C ASN A 70 -5.62 -12.57 0.53
N HIS A 71 -6.20 -13.53 1.25
CA HIS A 71 -5.91 -13.70 2.67
C HIS A 71 -4.45 -14.08 2.92
N LEU A 72 -3.88 -14.92 2.06
CA LEU A 72 -2.47 -15.30 2.14
C LEU A 72 -1.57 -14.09 1.88
N ALA A 73 -1.86 -13.31 0.85
CA ALA A 73 -1.16 -12.07 0.52
C ALA A 73 -1.19 -11.06 1.68
N ILE A 74 -2.35 -10.82 2.29
CA ILE A 74 -2.49 -9.98 3.49
C ILE A 74 -1.64 -10.53 4.64
N SER A 75 -1.71 -11.82 4.90
CA SER A 75 -0.96 -12.45 6.01
C SER A 75 0.55 -12.32 5.81
N LEU A 76 1.05 -12.47 4.58
CA LEU A 76 2.47 -12.33 4.26
C LEU A 76 2.91 -10.86 4.35
N LEU A 77 2.09 -9.92 3.90
CA LEU A 77 2.34 -8.49 4.06
C LEU A 77 2.48 -8.10 5.53
N ILE A 78 1.56 -8.53 6.38
CA ILE A 78 1.60 -8.24 7.82
C ILE A 78 2.87 -8.81 8.48
N GLN A 79 3.30 -10.01 8.09
CA GLN A 79 4.53 -10.61 8.61
C GLN A 79 5.81 -9.88 8.17
N GLY A 80 5.81 -9.31 6.97
CA GLY A 80 6.94 -8.54 6.44
C GLY A 80 7.03 -7.12 6.99
N LEU A 81 6.00 -6.65 7.70
CA LEU A 81 5.86 -5.27 8.16
C LEU A 81 6.14 -5.12 9.66
N PRO A 82 6.90 -4.09 10.06
CA PRO A 82 6.94 -3.62 11.45
C PRO A 82 5.55 -3.24 11.99
N ASN A 83 5.29 -3.55 13.26
CA ASN A 83 3.98 -3.34 13.89
C ASN A 83 3.51 -1.86 13.88
N ASP A 84 4.46 -0.94 14.03
CA ASP A 84 4.25 0.51 13.98
C ASP A 84 3.75 0.98 12.62
N ILE A 85 4.24 0.39 11.53
CA ILE A 85 3.74 0.64 10.17
C ILE A 85 2.36 0.00 9.98
N TYR A 86 2.19 -1.25 10.43
CA TYR A 86 0.91 -1.97 10.29
C TYR A 86 -0.25 -1.22 10.94
N SER A 87 -0.08 -0.70 12.16
CA SER A 87 -1.12 0.06 12.87
C SER A 87 -1.57 1.34 12.13
N LEU A 88 -0.76 1.88 11.21
CA LEU A 88 -1.11 3.06 10.42
C LEU A 88 -1.94 2.72 9.17
N ILE A 89 -1.96 1.45 8.74
CA ILE A 89 -2.58 0.99 7.49
C ILE A 89 -3.55 -0.19 7.70
N ASP A 90 -4.01 -0.45 8.92
CA ASP A 90 -4.81 -1.62 9.31
C ASP A 90 -6.25 -1.64 8.74
N ASN A 91 -6.78 -0.49 8.30
CA ASN A 91 -8.15 -0.34 7.80
C ASN A 91 -8.40 -0.91 6.38
N ASN A 92 -7.40 -1.55 5.77
CA ASN A 92 -7.46 -2.03 4.39
C ASN A 92 -8.02 -3.44 4.28
N LYS A 93 -8.95 -3.64 3.34
CA LYS A 93 -9.74 -4.90 3.22
C LYS A 93 -9.12 -5.92 2.27
N THR A 94 -8.24 -5.47 1.37
CA THR A 94 -7.61 -6.32 0.35
C THR A 94 -6.09 -6.19 0.40
N ALA A 95 -5.39 -7.20 -0.11
CA ALA A 95 -3.94 -7.17 -0.21
C ALA A 95 -3.44 -5.97 -1.02
N LYS A 96 -4.17 -5.63 -2.10
CA LYS A 96 -3.89 -4.44 -2.90
C LYS A 96 -4.09 -3.14 -2.13
N ASP A 97 -5.22 -2.98 -1.42
CA ASP A 97 -5.46 -1.77 -0.65
C ASP A 97 -4.36 -1.58 0.41
N LEU A 98 -3.95 -2.67 1.06
CA LEU A 98 -2.87 -2.67 2.05
C LEU A 98 -1.52 -2.29 1.43
N TRP A 99 -1.18 -2.87 0.27
CA TRP A 99 0.04 -2.55 -0.49
C TRP A 99 0.06 -1.10 -0.96
N ASP A 100 -1.05 -0.62 -1.50
CA ASP A 100 -1.19 0.76 -1.96
C ASP A 100 -1.09 1.75 -0.79
N ALA A 101 -1.68 1.43 0.37
CA ALA A 101 -1.57 2.25 1.57
C ALA A 101 -0.13 2.30 2.08
N LEU A 102 0.55 1.17 2.10
CA LEU A 102 1.97 1.08 2.45
C LEU A 102 2.82 1.94 1.50
N ALA A 103 2.61 1.81 0.19
CA ALA A 103 3.32 2.60 -0.82
C ALA A 103 3.10 4.10 -0.61
N ARG A 104 1.84 4.53 -0.45
CA ARG A 104 1.50 5.94 -0.19
C ARG A 104 2.17 6.47 1.08
N HIS A 105 2.16 5.68 2.15
CA HIS A 105 2.76 6.07 3.42
C HIS A 105 4.28 6.26 3.28
N MET A 106 4.96 5.28 2.69
CA MET A 106 6.42 5.29 2.56
C MET A 106 6.92 6.30 1.53
N LEU A 107 6.25 6.44 0.38
CA LEU A 107 6.59 7.46 -0.62
C LEU A 107 6.29 8.89 -0.10
N GLY A 108 5.23 9.06 0.69
CA GLY A 108 4.92 10.35 1.32
C GLY A 108 6.00 10.79 2.31
N PHE A 109 6.54 9.85 3.08
CA PHE A 109 7.66 10.11 3.98
C PHE A 109 8.95 10.44 3.20
N GLU A 110 9.30 9.64 2.20
CA GLU A 110 10.55 9.78 1.44
C GLU A 110 10.57 11.07 0.58
N CYS A 111 9.43 11.50 0.03
CA CYS A 111 9.30 12.76 -0.72
C CYS A 111 9.52 13.99 0.19
N GLY A 112 8.84 14.05 1.34
CA GLY A 112 8.98 15.17 2.28
C GLY A 112 10.39 15.29 2.88
N GLU A 113 11.07 14.16 3.12
CA GLU A 113 12.46 14.17 3.59
C GLU A 113 13.46 14.67 2.55
N GLN A 114 13.32 14.27 1.28
CA GLN A 114 14.17 14.76 0.20
C GLN A 114 13.95 16.25 -0.06
N ASP A 115 12.70 16.72 -0.07
CA ASP A 115 12.37 18.13 -0.21
C ASP A 115 12.97 18.97 0.93
N ARG A 116 12.87 18.49 2.18
CA ARG A 116 13.47 19.19 3.32
C ARG A 116 14.99 19.23 3.22
N LYS A 117 15.64 18.15 2.79
CA LYS A 117 17.09 18.12 2.54
C LYS A 117 17.48 19.08 1.40
N ALA A 118 16.69 19.13 0.33
CA ALA A 118 16.94 20.02 -0.80
C ALA A 118 16.81 21.50 -0.41
N VAL A 119 15.81 21.86 0.40
CA VAL A 119 15.65 23.22 0.94
C VAL A 119 16.84 23.60 1.82
N VAL A 120 17.23 22.74 2.77
CA VAL A 120 18.39 23.00 3.64
C VAL A 120 19.69 23.13 2.85
N LEU A 121 19.88 22.29 1.81
CA LEU A 121 21.05 22.37 0.95
C LEU A 121 21.07 23.67 0.13
N TYR A 122 19.93 24.08 -0.42
CA TYR A 122 19.80 25.33 -1.17
C TYR A 122 20.04 26.56 -0.28
N GLU A 123 19.50 26.55 0.96
CA GLU A 123 19.75 27.60 1.95
C GLU A 123 21.25 27.69 2.29
N TYR A 124 21.93 26.56 2.48
CA TYR A 124 23.37 26.51 2.72
C TYR A 124 24.19 27.01 1.53
N GLU A 125 23.88 26.57 0.30
CA GLU A 125 24.60 26.99 -0.91
C GLU A 125 24.38 28.46 -1.26
N THR A 126 23.20 28.99 -0.94
CA THR A 126 22.85 30.40 -1.15
C THR A 126 23.32 31.29 0.00
N PHE A 127 23.77 30.70 1.13
CA PHE A 127 24.33 31.44 2.24
C PHE A 127 25.65 32.10 1.83
N LYS A 128 25.64 33.43 1.71
CA LYS A 128 26.86 34.21 1.60
C LYS A 128 27.12 34.88 2.94
N ALA A 129 28.18 34.44 3.61
CA ALA A 129 28.69 35.15 4.77
C ALA A 129 29.03 36.60 4.36
N THR A 130 28.55 37.56 5.14
CA THR A 130 28.86 38.97 4.92
C THR A 130 30.29 39.22 5.42
N GLU A 131 31.11 39.96 4.66
CA GLU A 131 32.51 40.22 5.00
C GLU A 131 32.59 40.97 6.35
N GLY A 132 32.98 40.26 7.42
CA GLY A 132 33.02 40.79 8.79
C GLY A 132 32.22 39.99 9.83
N GLU A 133 31.40 39.00 9.44
CA GLU A 133 30.68 38.14 10.38
C GLU A 133 31.58 37.03 10.94
N LEU A 134 31.83 37.04 12.25
CA LEU A 134 32.51 35.96 12.97
C LEU A 134 31.48 34.95 13.48
N LEU A 135 31.71 33.66 13.22
CA LEU A 135 30.81 32.56 13.56
C LEU A 135 30.54 32.37 15.08
N LEU A 136 31.20 33.15 15.95
CA LEU A 136 31.09 33.05 17.41
C LEU A 136 29.95 33.90 18.02
N ASP A 137 29.29 34.78 17.25
CA ASP A 137 28.27 35.69 17.82
C ASP A 137 26.84 35.09 17.89
N THR A 138 26.66 33.82 17.49
CA THR A 138 25.33 33.16 17.44
C THR A 138 25.15 32.04 18.47
N TYR A 139 26.03 31.93 19.47
CA TYR A 139 25.86 31.04 20.62
C TYR A 139 25.65 31.90 21.88
N ILE A 140 24.43 32.40 22.06
CA ILE A 140 23.92 32.94 23.34
C ILE A 140 22.73 32.06 23.77
#